data_AF-A0A7S0RPD6-F1
#
_entry.id   AF-A0A7S0RPD6-F1
#
_cell.length_a   1.000
_cell.length_b   1.000
_cell.length_c   1.000
_cell.angle_alpha   90.00
_cell.angle_beta   90.00
_cell.angle_gamma   90.00
#
_symmetry.space_group_name_H-M   'P 1'
#
loop_
_entity.id
_entity.type
_entity.pdbx_description
1 polymer ?
#
loop_
_entity_poly.entity_id
_entity_poly.type
_entity_poly.pdbx_seq_one_letter_code
_entity_poly.pdbx_strand_id
1 'polypeptide(L)'
;PQLAGGEFNLNSPKQVREVLFDKLELPVVKKTSTGAPSTAEAVLQQLAEEHRLPAIMLEHRSLSKLKGTYTDPLPTLVDREGRLHTSYNQAATTTGRLSSSDPNLQHIPIRTNEGR
;
A
#
# COMPACT_ATOMS: atom_id res chain seq x y z
N PRO A 1 -8.66 -6.91 17.27
CA PRO A 1 -9.42 -5.74 17.78
C PRO A 1 -8.93 -5.19 19.14
N GLN A 2 -8.31 -5.99 20.01
CA GLN A 2 -7.77 -5.47 21.31
C GLN A 2 -6.37 -4.81 21.23
N LEU A 3 -5.60 -4.98 20.15
CA LEU A 3 -4.19 -4.55 20.06
C LEU A 3 -3.97 -3.02 19.89
N ALA A 4 -5.02 -2.24 19.71
CA ALA A 4 -4.94 -0.82 19.34
C ALA A 4 -5.62 0.14 20.34
N GLY A 5 -6.14 -0.39 21.46
CA GLY A 5 -6.87 0.44 22.44
C GLY A 5 -8.15 1.08 21.87
N GLY A 6 -8.78 0.47 20.87
CA GLY A 6 -10.04 0.92 20.26
C GLY A 6 -10.19 0.53 18.78
N GLU A 7 -11.38 0.78 18.23
CA GLU A 7 -11.62 0.67 16.78
C GLU A 7 -11.07 1.90 16.05
N PHE A 8 -10.44 1.67 14.89
CA PHE A 8 -9.95 2.72 14.02
C PHE A 8 -9.90 2.23 12.58
N ASN A 9 -9.86 3.15 11.64
CA ASN A 9 -9.78 2.87 10.21
C ASN A 9 -8.33 2.73 9.76
N LEU A 10 -7.94 1.51 9.38
CA LEU A 10 -6.61 1.15 8.86
C LEU A 10 -6.24 1.89 7.55
N ASN A 11 -7.25 2.36 6.81
CA ASN A 11 -7.06 3.11 5.57
C ASN A 11 -6.86 4.61 5.82
N SER A 12 -7.04 5.11 7.06
CA SER A 12 -6.86 6.52 7.40
C SER A 12 -5.45 6.76 7.98
N PRO A 13 -4.52 7.39 7.23
CA PRO A 13 -3.17 7.63 7.73
C PRO A 13 -3.13 8.47 9.01
N LYS A 14 -4.16 9.29 9.26
CA LYS A 14 -4.27 10.10 10.48
C LYS A 14 -4.57 9.22 11.70
N GLN A 15 -5.63 8.41 11.63
CA GLN A 15 -6.02 7.54 12.75
C GLN A 15 -4.95 6.48 13.04
N VAL A 16 -4.32 5.95 12.00
CA VAL A 16 -3.17 5.05 12.14
C VAL A 16 -2.05 5.70 12.95
N ARG A 17 -1.71 6.95 12.66
CA ARG A 17 -0.66 7.67 13.40
C ARG A 17 -1.06 7.89 14.85
N GLU A 18 -2.29 8.32 15.10
CA GLU A 18 -2.79 8.51 16.47
C GLU A 18 -2.70 7.21 17.28
N VAL A 19 -3.07 6.07 16.69
CA VAL A 19 -2.95 4.78 17.38
C VAL A 19 -1.49 4.39 17.64
N LEU A 20 -0.61 4.50 16.64
CA LEU A 20 0.77 4.05 16.77
C LEU A 20 1.61 4.94 17.69
N PHE A 21 1.46 6.27 17.58
CA PHE A 21 2.36 7.22 18.22
C PHE A 21 1.75 7.90 19.44
N ASP A 22 0.42 8.10 19.49
CA ASP A 22 -0.22 8.77 20.64
C ASP A 22 -0.75 7.76 21.66
N LYS A 23 -1.35 6.64 21.21
CA LYS A 23 -1.92 5.62 22.12
C LYS A 23 -0.93 4.54 22.53
N LEU A 24 -0.16 4.03 21.56
CA LEU A 24 0.83 2.98 21.80
C LEU A 24 2.22 3.54 22.09
N GLU A 25 2.39 4.87 21.97
CA GLU A 25 3.63 5.60 22.28
C GLU A 25 4.89 5.00 21.61
N LEU A 26 4.74 4.41 20.42
CA LEU A 26 5.85 3.80 19.69
C LEU A 26 6.86 4.86 19.22
N PRO A 27 8.14 4.51 19.06
CA PRO A 27 9.16 5.47 18.69
C PRO A 27 8.96 6.03 17.27
N VAL A 28 9.12 7.34 17.12
CA VAL A 28 9.07 7.99 15.80
C VAL A 28 10.41 7.81 15.09
N VAL A 29 10.50 6.78 14.25
CA VAL A 29 11.71 6.47 13.46
C VAL A 29 12.00 7.52 12.38
N LYS A 30 10.96 7.98 11.68
CA LYS A 30 11.09 8.91 10.55
C LYS A 30 9.87 9.83 10.48
N LYS A 31 10.06 11.04 9.96
CA LYS A 31 8.99 12.01 9.69
C LYS A 31 8.81 12.24 8.19
N THR A 32 7.60 12.57 7.77
CA THR A 32 7.29 13.00 6.40
C THR A 32 7.81 14.43 6.16
N SER A 33 7.78 14.89 4.90
CA SER A 33 8.14 16.28 4.54
C SER A 33 7.30 17.33 5.27
N THR A 34 6.08 16.97 5.67
CA THR A 34 5.16 17.79 6.47
C THR A 34 5.41 17.70 7.98
N GLY A 35 6.44 16.98 8.42
CA GLY A 35 6.82 16.84 9.84
C GLY A 35 6.03 15.78 10.62
N ALA A 36 5.04 15.13 10.01
CA ALA A 36 4.26 14.10 10.68
C ALA A 36 5.03 12.77 10.80
N PRO A 37 4.79 11.95 11.84
CA PRO A 37 5.35 10.61 11.93
C PRO A 37 5.03 9.75 10.71
N SER A 38 6.06 9.11 10.16
CA SER A 38 5.94 8.27 8.97
C SER A 38 5.33 6.93 9.31
N THR A 39 4.42 6.46 8.46
CA THR A 39 3.86 5.11 8.51
C THR A 39 4.18 4.34 7.23
N ALA A 40 5.32 4.67 6.60
CA ALA A 40 5.81 3.98 5.42
C ALA A 40 6.16 2.52 5.75
N GLU A 41 6.17 1.65 4.72
CA GLU A 41 6.42 0.21 4.86
C GLU A 41 7.71 -0.10 5.65
N ALA A 42 8.83 0.54 5.28
CA ALA A 42 10.09 0.36 5.99
C ALA A 42 10.05 0.79 7.47
N VAL A 43 9.25 1.81 7.81
CA VAL A 43 9.08 2.26 9.20
C VAL A 43 8.22 1.27 9.97
N LEU A 44 7.12 0.79 9.36
CA LEU A 44 6.26 -0.20 9.98
C LEU A 44 6.97 -1.55 10.18
N GLN A 45 7.90 -1.92 9.29
CA GLN A 45 8.73 -3.12 9.46
C GLN A 45 9.63 -3.01 10.69
N GLN A 46 10.25 -1.86 10.91
CA GLN A 46 11.07 -1.63 12.10
C GLN A 46 10.21 -1.62 13.37
N LEU A 47 9.06 -0.92 13.33
CA LEU A 47 8.12 -0.91 14.46
C LEU A 47 7.50 -2.29 14.75
N ALA A 48 7.48 -3.19 13.77
CA ALA A 48 6.98 -4.56 13.94
C ALA A 48 7.89 -5.41 14.84
N GLU A 49 9.16 -5.03 15.00
CA GLU A 49 10.08 -5.69 15.94
C GLU A 49 9.67 -5.42 17.40
N GLU A 50 9.10 -4.25 17.67
CA GLU A 50 8.67 -3.84 19.01
C GLU A 50 7.19 -4.17 19.29
N HIS A 51 6.32 -4.07 18.29
CA HIS A 51 4.88 -4.28 18.49
C HIS A 51 4.23 -5.02 17.32
N ARG A 52 3.28 -5.93 17.64
CA ARG A 52 2.62 -6.78 16.64
C ARG A 52 1.68 -6.01 15.69
N LEU A 53 1.12 -4.88 16.13
CA LEU A 53 0.15 -4.11 15.33
C LEU A 53 0.74 -3.66 13.97
N PRO A 54 1.93 -3.01 13.90
CA PRO A 54 2.60 -2.71 12.63
C PRO A 54 2.70 -3.88 11.65
N ALA A 55 2.99 -5.10 12.10
CA ALA A 55 3.04 -6.29 11.24
C ALA A 55 1.68 -6.60 10.60
N ILE A 56 0.61 -6.58 11.40
CA ILE A 56 -0.77 -6.80 10.91
C ILE A 56 -1.17 -5.71 9.91
N MET A 57 -0.72 -4.47 10.14
CA MET A 57 -0.99 -3.37 9.23
C MET A 57 -0.31 -3.53 7.87
N LEU A 58 0.91 -4.08 7.85
CA LEU A 58 1.62 -4.40 6.61
C LEU A 58 0.87 -5.44 5.79
N GLU A 59 0.40 -6.52 6.44
CA GLU A 59 -0.40 -7.57 5.83
C GLU A 59 -1.75 -7.04 5.31
N HIS A 60 -2.46 -6.23 6.11
CA HIS A 60 -3.70 -5.61 5.66
C HIS A 60 -3.47 -4.72 4.42
N ARG A 61 -2.36 -3.97 4.38
CA ARG A 61 -2.04 -3.08 3.24
C ARG A 61 -1.67 -3.85 1.99
N SER A 62 -0.92 -4.97 2.10
CA SER A 62 -0.61 -5.80 0.94
C SER A 62 -1.88 -6.40 0.33
N LEU A 63 -2.75 -6.97 1.16
CA LEU A 63 -4.04 -7.52 0.74
C LEU A 63 -4.96 -6.44 0.15
N SER A 64 -5.06 -5.28 0.79
CA SER A 64 -5.88 -4.16 0.31
C SER A 64 -5.41 -3.65 -1.05
N LYS A 65 -4.09 -3.59 -1.28
CA LYS A 65 -3.52 -3.18 -2.57
C LYS A 65 -3.77 -4.23 -3.66
N LEU A 66 -3.60 -5.51 -3.34
CA LEU A 66 -3.90 -6.61 -4.25
C LEU A 66 -5.37 -6.56 -4.70
N LYS A 67 -6.28 -6.39 -3.74
CA LYS A 67 -7.71 -6.28 -4.00
C LYS A 67 -8.06 -5.02 -4.79
N GLY A 68 -7.75 -3.84 -4.26
CA GLY A 68 -8.23 -2.57 -4.78
C GLY A 68 -7.55 -2.07 -6.05
N THR A 69 -6.33 -2.51 -6.36
CA THR A 69 -5.61 -2.09 -7.57
C THR A 69 -5.70 -3.12 -8.70
N TYR A 70 -5.78 -4.43 -8.38
CA TYR A 70 -5.67 -5.48 -9.40
C TYR A 70 -6.90 -6.37 -9.46
N THR A 71 -7.50 -6.76 -8.33
CA THR A 71 -8.59 -7.75 -8.34
C THR A 71 -9.93 -7.13 -8.71
N ASP A 72 -10.28 -5.99 -8.12
CA ASP A 72 -11.57 -5.33 -8.38
C ASP A 72 -11.60 -4.57 -9.73
N PRO A 73 -10.53 -3.88 -10.19
CA PRO A 73 -10.58 -3.09 -11.42
C PRO A 73 -10.30 -3.88 -12.70
N LEU A 74 -9.46 -4.92 -12.68
CA LEU A 74 -9.08 -5.61 -13.92
C LEU A 74 -10.28 -6.27 -14.63
N PRO A 75 -11.23 -6.92 -13.91
CA PRO A 75 -12.43 -7.48 -14.55
C PRO A 75 -13.35 -6.43 -15.17
N THR A 76 -13.27 -5.15 -14.78
CA THR A 76 -14.06 -4.08 -15.40
C THR A 76 -13.39 -3.47 -16.62
N LEU A 77 -12.09 -3.76 -16.82
CA LEU A 77 -11.25 -3.25 -17.90
C LEU A 77 -10.99 -4.27 -19.02
N VAL A 78 -11.49 -5.50 -18.87
CA VAL A 78 -11.40 -6.51 -19.94
C VAL A 78 -12.40 -6.25 -21.05
N ASP A 79 -11.98 -6.50 -22.28
CA ASP A 79 -12.88 -6.52 -23.42
C ASP A 79 -13.74 -7.80 -23.47
N ARG A 80 -14.57 -7.92 -24.50
CA ARG A 80 -15.47 -9.08 -24.71
C ARG A 80 -14.73 -10.40 -24.94
N GLU A 81 -13.45 -10.36 -25.29
CA GLU A 81 -12.58 -11.52 -25.49
C GLU A 81 -11.73 -11.84 -24.24
N GLY A 82 -11.87 -11.06 -23.16
CA GLY A 82 -11.11 -11.22 -21.93
C GLY A 82 -9.71 -10.60 -21.98
N ARG A 83 -9.44 -9.67 -22.91
CA ARG A 83 -8.13 -9.01 -23.05
C ARG A 83 -8.11 -7.65 -22.35
N LEU A 84 -6.95 -7.33 -21.76
CA LEU A 84 -6.66 -6.01 -21.21
C LEU A 84 -5.89 -5.17 -22.22
N HIS A 85 -6.30 -3.92 -22.39
CA HIS A 85 -5.70 -2.99 -23.35
C HIS A 85 -4.99 -1.85 -22.61
N THR A 86 -3.69 -2.01 -22.35
CA THR A 86 -2.89 -0.95 -21.71
C THR A 86 -2.37 0.06 -22.73
N SER A 87 -2.20 1.32 -22.32
CA SER A 87 -1.57 2.37 -23.13
C SER A 87 -0.13 2.61 -22.69
N TYR A 88 0.82 2.53 -23.63
CA TYR A 88 2.23 2.80 -23.37
C TYR A 88 2.60 4.25 -23.73
N ASN A 89 2.97 5.04 -22.74
CA ASN A 89 3.38 6.43 -22.91
C ASN A 89 4.90 6.49 -23.14
N GLN A 90 5.30 6.86 -24.35
CA GLN A 90 6.70 6.98 -24.77
C GLN A 90 7.37 8.28 -24.30
N ALA A 91 6.60 9.35 -24.12
CA ALA A 91 7.11 10.69 -23.77
C ALA A 91 6.99 11.04 -22.28
N ALA A 92 6.66 10.08 -21.42
CA ALA A 92 6.32 10.34 -20.03
C ALA A 92 7.49 10.23 -19.04
N THR A 93 8.56 9.50 -19.38
CA THR A 93 9.70 9.32 -18.46
C THR A 93 10.95 10.02 -18.98
N THR A 94 11.63 10.76 -18.10
CA THR A 94 12.89 11.45 -18.41
C THR A 94 14.04 10.47 -18.73
N THR A 95 13.87 9.20 -18.37
CA THR A 95 14.89 8.15 -18.52
C THR A 95 14.74 7.33 -19.81
N GLY A 96 13.73 7.61 -20.63
CA GLY A 96 13.46 6.88 -21.88
C GLY A 96 12.75 5.53 -21.69
N ARG A 97 12.28 5.22 -20.48
CA ARG A 97 11.42 4.04 -20.23
C ARG A 97 9.98 4.31 -20.68
N LEU A 98 9.28 3.26 -21.12
CA LEU A 98 7.83 3.33 -21.32
C LEU A 98 7.12 3.36 -19.96
N SER A 99 6.08 4.15 -19.79
CA SER A 99 5.11 4.00 -18.69
C SER A 99 3.79 3.44 -19.22
N SER A 100 3.08 2.63 -18.43
CA SER A 100 1.80 2.03 -18.84
C SER A 100 0.64 2.59 -18.02
N SER A 101 -0.47 2.93 -18.66
CA SER A 101 -1.71 3.37 -18.03
C SER A 101 -2.93 2.62 -18.57
N ASP A 102 -4.01 2.60 -17.78
CA ASP A 102 -5.34 2.10 -18.15
C ASP A 102 -5.40 0.67 -18.72
N PRO A 103 -5.00 -0.38 -17.97
CA PRO A 103 -4.43 -0.38 -16.63
C PRO A 103 -2.90 -0.30 -16.63
N ASN A 104 -2.30 0.05 -15.49
CA ASN A 104 -0.84 -0.01 -15.33
C ASN A 104 -0.40 -1.46 -15.11
N LEU A 105 0.14 -2.09 -16.17
CA LEU A 105 0.64 -3.46 -16.14
C LEU A 105 2.11 -3.58 -15.70
N GLN A 106 2.81 -2.47 -15.44
CA GLN A 106 4.20 -2.51 -14.98
C GLN A 106 4.33 -2.85 -13.50
N HIS A 107 3.27 -2.63 -12.71
CA HIS A 107 3.30 -2.80 -11.26
C HIS A 107 2.54 -4.04 -10.79
N ILE A 108 2.32 -5.06 -11.62
CA ILE A 108 1.66 -6.29 -11.16
C ILE A 108 2.49 -6.92 -10.02
N PRO A 109 1.90 -7.25 -8.86
CA PRO A 109 2.64 -7.81 -7.74
C PRO A 109 3.22 -9.19 -8.10
N ILE A 110 4.54 -9.34 -8.19
CA ILE A 110 5.21 -10.63 -8.54
C ILE A 110 5.93 -11.29 -7.35
N ARG A 111 5.93 -10.66 -6.17
CA ARG A 111 6.88 -10.97 -5.08
C ARG A 111 6.28 -11.79 -3.92
N THR A 112 4.98 -12.08 -3.94
CA THR A 112 4.30 -12.90 -2.91
C THR A 112 3.55 -14.06 -3.58
N ASN A 113 3.34 -15.16 -2.85
CA ASN A 113 2.55 -16.31 -3.35
C ASN A 113 1.13 -15.91 -3.75
N GLU A 114 0.59 -14.82 -3.18
CA GLU A 114 -0.73 -14.27 -3.48
C GLU A 114 -0.76 -13.42 -4.77
N GLY A 115 0.40 -12.99 -5.27
CA GLY A 115 0.55 -12.26 -6.54
C GLY A 115 0.85 -13.15 -7.75
N ARG A 116 0.82 -14.48 -7.58
CA ARG A 116 1.11 -15.46 -8.64
C ARG A 116 -0.18 -16.04 -9.22
#